data_AF-A0A1Y3SF58-F1
#
_entry.id   AF-A0A1Y3SF58-F1
#
_cell.length_a   1.000
_cell.length_b   1.000
_cell.length_c   1.000
_cell.angle_alpha   90.00
_cell.angle_beta   90.00
_cell.angle_gamma   90.00
#
_symmetry.space_group_name_H-M   'P 1'
#
loop_
_entity.id
_entity.type
_entity.pdbx_description
1 polymer ?
#
loop_
_entity_poly.entity_id
_entity_poly.type
_entity_poly.pdbx_seq_one_letter_code
_entity_poly.pdbx_strand_id
1 'polypeptide(L)'
;MLTPQEVSEHAFTKSFNGYNMTMVDEFLDILTADYTTLYKENATLKAKMKVLVEKVEEYRSTEDAMRKALMTAQKMADDLVAEAESKRSQLMQNAEADAKARMAELQQSIRDEQMRLAAAQQSTASYVSKLKELYQHEMDFLDGLSHLTAAAPAAVDPVEDTVHDIEANVERLIQKEQEESAAQAAPAAPKSESTSLYDELMELSGRKAAQQAAPKQAEENEDDVVEEPTRRIDFDNLQFGKDYEIR
;
A
#
# COMPACT_ATOMS: atom_id res chain seq x y z
N MET A 1 -51.57 70.43 21.76
CA MET A 1 -50.99 71.55 20.99
C MET A 1 -51.93 71.85 19.86
N LEU A 2 -52.08 73.12 19.49
CA LEU A 2 -52.92 73.50 18.36
C LEU A 2 -52.33 72.94 17.07
N THR A 3 -53.17 72.57 16.10
CA THR A 3 -52.74 72.25 14.74
C THR A 3 -52.55 73.52 13.92
N PRO A 4 -51.79 73.51 12.82
CA PRO A 4 -51.70 74.68 11.93
C PRO A 4 -53.07 75.15 11.44
N GLN A 5 -54.00 74.23 11.22
CA GLN A 5 -55.38 74.55 10.84
C GLN A 5 -56.12 75.28 11.97
N GLU A 6 -56.03 74.78 13.20
CA GLU A 6 -56.64 75.42 14.38
C GLU A 6 -56.06 76.82 14.65
N VAL A 7 -54.79 77.09 14.29
CA VAL A 7 -54.18 78.42 14.39
C VAL A 7 -54.73 79.37 13.30
N SER A 8 -54.91 78.87 12.07
CA SER A 8 -55.44 79.67 10.96
C SER A 8 -56.93 80.02 11.09
N GLU A 9 -57.71 79.15 11.72
CA GLU A 9 -59.16 79.34 11.90
C GLU A 9 -59.50 80.11 13.20
N HIS A 10 -58.50 80.49 13.99
CA HIS A 10 -58.71 81.10 15.29
C HIS A 10 -59.12 82.58 15.17
N ALA A 11 -60.38 82.89 15.49
CA ALA A 11 -60.90 84.26 15.51
C ALA A 11 -60.75 84.92 16.89
N PHE A 12 -60.25 86.16 16.92
CA PHE A 12 -60.15 86.97 18.15
C PHE A 12 -61.34 87.94 18.29
N THR A 13 -61.81 88.17 19.52
CA THR A 13 -62.87 89.16 19.80
C THR A 13 -62.33 90.59 19.75
N LYS A 14 -63.08 91.51 19.12
CA LYS A 14 -62.69 92.93 19.00
C LYS A 14 -62.85 93.68 20.33
N SER A 15 -61.83 94.43 20.74
CA SER A 15 -61.82 95.27 21.96
C SER A 15 -61.47 96.72 21.63
N PHE A 16 -61.98 97.68 22.41
CA PHE A 16 -61.88 99.13 22.16
C PHE A 16 -60.43 99.67 22.15
N ASN A 17 -59.46 98.93 22.71
CA ASN A 17 -58.04 99.30 22.76
C ASN A 17 -57.11 98.14 22.34
N GLY A 18 -57.59 97.25 21.47
CA GLY A 18 -56.90 96.02 21.06
C GLY A 18 -55.85 96.19 19.95
N TYR A 19 -55.13 95.10 19.65
CA TYR A 19 -54.18 95.02 18.54
C TYR A 19 -54.86 95.22 17.18
N ASN A 20 -54.10 95.69 16.18
CA ASN A 20 -54.59 95.87 14.82
C ASN A 20 -54.86 94.49 14.18
N MET A 21 -56.12 94.21 13.86
CA MET A 21 -56.55 92.89 13.34
C MET A 21 -55.82 92.50 12.05
N THR A 22 -55.58 93.45 11.14
CA THR A 22 -54.86 93.18 9.88
C THR A 22 -53.41 92.74 10.12
N MET A 23 -52.71 93.35 11.07
CA MET A 23 -51.34 92.93 11.41
C MET A 23 -51.31 91.59 12.16
N VAL A 24 -52.35 91.30 12.95
CA VAL A 24 -52.48 90.00 13.62
C VAL A 24 -52.72 88.90 12.59
N ASP A 25 -53.57 89.14 11.59
CA ASP A 25 -53.84 88.19 10.50
C ASP A 25 -52.58 87.92 9.67
N GLU A 26 -51.84 88.96 9.26
CA GLU A 26 -50.56 88.81 8.55
C GLU A 26 -49.53 88.01 9.37
N PHE A 27 -49.49 88.21 10.69
CA PHE A 27 -48.62 87.42 11.57
C PHE A 27 -49.08 85.96 11.68
N LEU A 28 -50.40 85.72 11.79
CA LEU A 28 -50.96 84.37 11.83
C LEU A 28 -50.72 83.61 10.53
N ASP A 29 -50.71 84.27 9.37
CA ASP A 29 -50.39 83.64 8.09
C ASP A 29 -48.94 83.12 8.05
N ILE A 30 -47.98 83.96 8.46
CA ILE A 30 -46.56 83.58 8.55
C ILE A 30 -46.39 82.46 9.60
N LEU A 31 -47.00 82.61 10.77
CA LEU A 31 -46.96 81.61 11.84
C LEU A 31 -47.54 80.27 11.38
N THR A 32 -48.67 80.28 10.67
CA THR A 32 -49.32 79.08 10.14
C THR A 32 -48.42 78.40 9.10
N ALA A 33 -47.75 79.15 8.23
CA ALA A 33 -46.82 78.61 7.24
C ALA A 33 -45.60 77.94 7.88
N ASP A 34 -44.94 78.61 8.82
CA ASP A 34 -43.78 78.08 9.55
C ASP A 34 -44.17 76.87 10.39
N TYR A 35 -45.30 76.94 11.09
CA TYR A 35 -45.78 75.85 11.93
C TYR A 35 -46.22 74.63 11.11
N THR A 36 -46.81 74.84 9.93
CA THR A 36 -47.08 73.76 8.95
C THR A 36 -45.80 73.09 8.48
N THR A 37 -44.76 73.88 8.18
CA THR A 37 -43.44 73.36 7.77
C THR A 37 -42.83 72.52 8.87
N LEU A 38 -42.80 73.04 10.10
CA LEU A 38 -42.30 72.31 11.27
C LEU A 38 -43.06 71.02 11.54
N TYR A 39 -44.39 71.01 11.34
CA TYR A 39 -45.20 69.80 11.50
C TYR A 39 -44.89 68.73 10.44
N LYS A 40 -44.70 69.13 9.17
CA LYS A 40 -44.29 68.23 8.08
C LYS A 40 -42.89 67.66 8.31
N GLU A 41 -41.94 68.49 8.75
CA GLU A 41 -40.60 68.05 9.11
C GLU A 41 -40.62 67.08 10.29
N ASN A 42 -41.41 67.38 11.33
CA ASN A 42 -41.56 66.48 12.47
C ASN A 42 -42.13 65.11 12.07
N ALA A 43 -43.14 65.10 11.21
CA ALA A 43 -43.69 63.85 10.65
C ALA A 43 -42.65 63.07 9.85
N THR A 44 -41.87 63.76 9.02
CA THR A 44 -40.79 63.16 8.22
C THR A 44 -39.69 62.59 9.11
N LEU A 45 -39.27 63.33 10.15
CA LEU A 45 -38.25 62.88 11.10
C LEU A 45 -38.74 61.68 11.91
N LYS A 46 -40.00 61.66 12.36
CA LYS A 46 -40.61 60.51 13.02
C LYS A 46 -40.63 59.28 12.12
N ALA A 47 -40.99 59.44 10.84
CA ALA A 47 -40.97 58.36 9.87
C ALA A 47 -39.54 57.81 9.66
N LYS A 48 -38.54 58.69 9.51
CA LYS A 48 -37.13 58.29 9.41
C LYS A 48 -36.66 57.57 10.67
N MET A 49 -36.99 58.09 11.86
CA MET A 49 -36.62 57.47 13.13
C MET A 49 -37.19 56.04 13.23
N LYS A 50 -38.46 55.86 12.84
CA LYS A 50 -39.10 54.54 12.82
C LYS A 50 -38.32 53.56 11.93
N VAL A 51 -38.00 53.95 10.70
CA VAL A 51 -37.22 53.12 9.77
C VAL A 51 -35.83 52.78 10.33
N LEU A 52 -35.16 53.75 10.95
CA LEU A 52 -33.84 53.52 11.55
C LEU A 52 -33.93 52.52 12.72
N VAL A 53 -34.94 52.64 13.58
CA VAL A 53 -35.17 51.70 14.69
C VAL A 53 -35.42 50.30 14.15
N GLU A 54 -36.32 50.14 13.17
CA GLU A 54 -36.60 48.86 12.54
C GLU A 54 -35.32 48.24 11.93
N LYS A 55 -34.48 49.05 11.27
CA LYS A 55 -33.22 48.58 10.69
C LYS A 55 -32.21 48.14 11.75
N VAL A 56 -32.13 48.84 12.88
CA VAL A 56 -31.26 48.46 14.00
C VAL A 56 -31.72 47.14 14.62
N GLU A 57 -33.03 46.94 14.78
CA GLU A 57 -33.59 45.68 15.28
C GLU A 57 -33.32 44.52 14.32
N GLU A 58 -33.47 44.74 13.02
CA GLU A 58 -33.10 43.75 11.99
C GLU A 58 -31.61 43.38 12.09
N TYR A 59 -30.71 44.36 12.16
CA TYR A 59 -29.28 44.08 12.30
C TYR A 59 -28.95 43.29 13.57
N ARG A 60 -29.54 43.67 14.71
CA ARG A 60 -29.38 42.90 15.96
C ARG A 60 -29.85 41.45 15.80
N SER A 61 -31.02 41.24 15.20
CA SER A 61 -31.52 39.89 14.95
C SER A 61 -30.58 39.08 14.03
N THR A 62 -30.03 39.71 13.00
CA THR A 62 -29.07 39.04 12.10
C THR A 62 -27.75 38.73 12.78
N GLU A 63 -27.25 39.62 13.64
CA GLU A 63 -26.04 39.41 14.42
C GLU A 63 -26.21 38.25 15.40
N ASP A 64 -27.35 38.18 16.09
CA ASP A 64 -27.68 37.08 16.98
C ASP A 64 -27.77 35.74 16.24
N ALA A 65 -28.38 35.72 15.06
CA ALA A 65 -28.44 34.53 14.22
C ALA A 65 -27.04 34.10 13.76
N MET A 66 -26.20 35.04 13.33
CA MET A 66 -24.83 34.78 12.93
C MET A 66 -23.98 34.27 14.10
N ARG A 67 -24.11 34.87 15.28
CA ARG A 67 -23.43 34.44 16.50
C ARG A 67 -23.83 33.01 16.89
N LYS A 68 -25.12 32.68 16.80
CA LYS A 68 -25.61 31.31 17.02
C LYS A 68 -25.04 30.34 15.99
N ALA A 69 -25.05 30.71 14.70
CA ALA A 69 -24.49 29.88 13.65
C ALA A 69 -22.99 29.60 13.86
N LEU A 70 -22.21 30.62 14.25
CA LEU A 70 -20.79 30.48 14.57
C LEU A 70 -20.56 29.55 15.77
N MET A 71 -21.34 29.70 16.85
CA MET A 71 -21.24 28.83 18.02
C MET A 71 -21.59 27.38 17.69
N THR A 72 -22.62 27.16 16.87
CA THR A 72 -22.97 25.82 16.39
C THR A 72 -21.86 25.24 15.51
N ALA A 73 -21.29 26.03 14.60
CA ALA A 73 -20.19 25.60 13.75
C ALA A 73 -18.93 25.24 14.56
N GLN A 74 -18.58 26.03 15.58
CA GLN A 74 -17.49 25.72 16.51
C GLN A 74 -17.74 24.40 17.23
N LYS A 75 -18.94 24.23 17.81
CA LYS A 75 -19.30 22.98 18.48
C LYS A 75 -19.24 21.78 17.55
N MET A 76 -19.74 21.92 16.31
CA MET A 76 -19.67 20.85 15.31
C MET A 76 -18.23 20.51 14.93
N ALA A 77 -17.34 21.51 14.83
CA ALA A 77 -15.92 21.28 14.57
C ALA A 77 -15.26 20.52 15.73
N ASP A 78 -15.53 20.92 16.98
CA ASP A 78 -15.01 20.24 18.17
C ASP A 78 -15.54 18.80 18.27
N ASP A 79 -16.84 18.60 18.03
CA ASP A 79 -17.48 17.28 18.03
C ASP A 79 -16.87 16.38 16.93
N LEU A 80 -16.60 16.92 15.74
CA LEU A 80 -15.96 16.19 14.64
C LEU A 80 -14.52 15.76 15.00
N VAL A 81 -13.75 16.65 15.62
CA VAL A 81 -12.39 16.34 16.06
C VAL A 81 -12.41 15.27 17.14
N ALA A 82 -13.28 15.40 18.15
CA ALA A 82 -13.42 14.42 19.20
C ALA A 82 -13.85 13.04 18.65
N GLU A 83 -14.78 13.00 17.70
CA GLU A 83 -15.20 11.76 17.05
C GLU A 83 -14.06 11.13 16.24
N ALA A 84 -13.30 11.93 15.49
CA ALA A 84 -12.15 11.46 14.72
C ALA A 84 -11.05 10.90 15.63
N GLU A 85 -10.75 11.57 16.74
CA GLU A 85 -9.78 11.09 17.75
C GLU A 85 -10.24 9.79 18.41
N SER A 86 -11.52 9.69 18.77
CA SER A 86 -12.10 8.47 19.32
C SER A 86 -12.02 7.32 18.32
N LYS A 87 -12.43 7.53 17.06
CA LYS A 87 -12.34 6.51 16.01
C LYS A 87 -10.90 6.09 15.74
N ARG A 88 -9.96 7.05 15.72
CA ARG A 88 -8.53 6.76 15.58
C ARG A 88 -8.05 5.88 16.73
N SER A 89 -8.39 6.22 17.97
CA SER A 89 -7.98 5.44 19.14
C SER A 89 -8.55 4.03 19.09
N GLN A 90 -9.83 3.87 18.74
CA GLN A 90 -10.46 2.56 18.56
C GLN A 90 -9.80 1.74 17.46
N LEU A 91 -9.52 2.35 16.31
CA LEU A 91 -8.85 1.67 15.20
C LEU A 91 -7.45 1.21 15.59
N MET A 92 -6.68 2.06 16.28
CA MET A 92 -5.36 1.69 16.79
C MET A 92 -5.43 0.54 17.80
N GLN A 93 -6.38 0.59 18.75
CA GLN A 93 -6.56 -0.49 19.72
C GLN A 93 -6.96 -1.81 19.06
N ASN A 94 -7.87 -1.76 18.08
CA ASN A 94 -8.28 -2.95 17.33
C ASN A 94 -7.12 -3.51 16.51
N ALA A 95 -6.38 -2.66 15.79
CA ALA A 95 -5.21 -3.08 15.02
C ALA A 95 -4.12 -3.70 15.91
N GLU A 96 -3.88 -3.12 17.09
CA GLU A 96 -2.94 -3.69 18.06
C GLU A 96 -3.43 -5.03 18.63
N ALA A 97 -4.72 -5.16 18.92
CA ALA A 97 -5.32 -6.41 19.40
C ALA A 97 -5.23 -7.51 18.33
N ASP A 98 -5.58 -7.20 17.09
CA ASP A 98 -5.52 -8.13 15.95
C ASP A 98 -4.09 -8.54 15.65
N ALA A 99 -3.14 -7.60 15.68
CA ALA A 99 -1.72 -7.91 15.52
C ALA A 99 -1.21 -8.84 16.62
N LYS A 100 -1.58 -8.59 17.88
CA LYS A 100 -1.23 -9.46 19.02
C LYS A 100 -1.84 -10.86 18.87
N ALA A 101 -3.10 -10.95 18.46
CA ALA A 101 -3.77 -12.23 18.21
C ALA A 101 -3.08 -13.02 17.10
N ARG A 102 -2.79 -12.38 15.95
CA ARG A 102 -2.05 -13.01 14.85
C ARG A 102 -0.64 -13.45 15.25
N MET A 103 0.07 -12.64 16.02
CA MET A 103 1.39 -13.03 16.53
C MET A 103 1.31 -14.25 17.43
N ALA A 104 0.30 -14.33 18.30
CA ALA A 104 0.10 -15.50 19.16
C ALA A 104 -0.23 -16.75 18.35
N GLU A 105 -1.08 -16.64 17.33
CA GLU A 105 -1.42 -17.73 16.42
C GLU A 105 -0.19 -18.23 15.64
N LEU A 106 0.60 -17.31 15.07
CA LEU A 106 1.85 -17.65 14.38
C LEU A 106 2.86 -18.32 15.31
N GLN A 107 3.02 -17.81 16.54
CA GLN A 107 3.89 -18.43 17.53
C GLN A 107 3.44 -19.85 17.87
N GLN A 108 2.13 -20.08 17.98
CA GLN A 108 1.59 -21.41 18.21
C GLN A 108 1.87 -22.33 17.01
N SER A 109 1.60 -21.88 15.79
CA SER A 109 1.90 -22.65 14.57
C SER A 109 3.38 -22.99 14.44
N ILE A 110 4.28 -22.06 14.77
CA ILE A 110 5.73 -22.32 14.77
C ILE A 110 6.08 -23.41 15.79
N ARG A 111 5.52 -23.37 16.99
CA ARG A 111 5.76 -24.42 18.00
C ARG A 111 5.25 -25.78 17.53
N ASP A 112 4.07 -25.81 16.92
CA ASP A 112 3.47 -27.05 16.43
C ASP A 112 4.30 -27.65 15.29
N GLU A 113 4.76 -26.83 14.34
CA GLU A 113 5.66 -27.28 13.26
C GLU A 113 7.04 -27.69 13.78
N GLN A 114 7.59 -27.00 14.79
CA GLN A 114 8.83 -27.43 15.45
C GLN A 114 8.68 -28.80 16.13
N MET A 115 7.56 -29.04 16.82
CA MET A 115 7.27 -30.34 17.42
C MET A 115 7.14 -31.43 16.35
N ARG A 116 6.46 -31.13 15.24
CA ARG A 116 6.30 -32.05 14.11
C ARG A 116 7.64 -32.40 13.47
N LEU A 117 8.50 -31.42 13.26
CA LEU A 117 9.84 -31.61 12.72
C LEU A 117 10.71 -32.44 13.67
N ALA A 118 10.68 -32.17 14.97
CA ALA A 118 11.40 -32.96 15.97
C ALA A 118 10.93 -34.42 16.01
N ALA A 119 9.61 -34.66 15.96
CA ALA A 119 9.05 -36.00 15.90
C ALA A 119 9.46 -36.75 14.62
N ALA A 120 9.46 -36.06 13.47
CA ALA A 120 9.91 -36.64 12.20
C ALA A 120 11.40 -37.01 12.27
N GLN A 121 12.26 -36.12 12.77
CA GLN A 121 13.68 -36.38 12.97
C GLN A 121 13.93 -37.57 13.90
N GLN A 122 13.20 -37.66 15.01
CA GLN A 122 13.29 -38.79 15.94
C GLN A 122 12.86 -40.11 15.28
N SER A 123 11.77 -40.08 14.51
CA SER A 123 11.31 -41.24 13.74
C SER A 123 12.38 -41.69 12.74
N THR A 124 12.94 -40.76 11.95
CA THR A 124 14.02 -41.05 11.00
C THR A 124 15.26 -41.60 11.68
N ALA A 125 15.69 -41.01 12.80
CA ALA A 125 16.83 -41.51 13.57
C ALA A 125 16.57 -42.94 14.07
N SER A 126 15.38 -43.23 14.58
CA SER A 126 15.00 -44.57 15.02
C SER A 126 14.99 -45.59 13.87
N TYR A 127 14.54 -45.17 12.68
CA TYR A 127 14.53 -46.01 11.49
C TYR A 127 15.94 -46.34 11.02
N VAL A 128 16.82 -45.34 10.97
CA VAL A 128 18.24 -45.53 10.62
C VAL A 128 18.93 -46.45 11.63
N SER A 129 18.66 -46.31 12.93
CA SER A 129 19.21 -47.23 13.95
C SER A 129 18.73 -48.67 13.73
N LYS A 130 17.44 -48.89 13.48
CA LYS A 130 16.90 -50.23 13.17
C LYS A 130 17.53 -50.83 11.92
N LEU A 131 17.76 -50.02 10.88
CA LEU A 131 18.45 -50.45 9.66
C LEU A 131 19.88 -50.88 9.94
N LYS A 132 20.62 -50.12 10.75
CA LYS A 132 21.98 -50.49 11.17
C LYS A 132 21.97 -51.80 11.95
N GLU A 133 21.07 -51.96 12.91
CA GLU A 133 20.92 -53.20 13.67
C GLU A 133 20.60 -54.40 12.78
N LEU A 134 19.71 -54.22 11.79
CA LEU A 134 19.39 -55.26 10.81
C LEU A 134 20.62 -55.68 10.01
N TYR A 135 21.38 -54.71 9.47
CA TYR A 135 22.61 -55.02 8.75
C TYR A 135 23.66 -55.68 9.64
N GLN A 136 23.79 -55.23 10.89
CA GLN A 136 24.70 -55.85 11.86
C GLN A 136 24.33 -57.32 12.08
N HIS A 137 23.04 -57.62 12.26
CA HIS A 137 22.54 -58.97 12.39
C HIS A 137 22.74 -59.82 11.12
N GLU A 138 22.56 -59.24 9.93
CA GLU A 138 22.86 -59.91 8.67
C GLU A 138 24.36 -60.22 8.53
N MET A 139 25.24 -59.31 8.92
CA MET A 139 26.69 -59.53 8.93
C MET A 139 27.08 -60.61 9.95
N ASP A 140 26.57 -60.54 11.18
CA ASP A 140 26.80 -61.56 12.22
C ASP A 140 26.31 -62.94 11.77
N PHE A 141 25.19 -63.00 11.03
CA PHE A 141 24.68 -64.23 10.44
C PHE A 141 25.61 -64.78 9.34
N LEU A 142 26.13 -63.93 8.45
CA LEU A 142 27.10 -64.33 7.44
C LEU A 142 28.41 -64.83 8.08
N ASP A 143 28.89 -64.16 9.12
CA ASP A 143 30.06 -64.60 9.90
C ASP A 143 29.77 -65.94 10.58
N GLY A 144 28.57 -66.14 11.12
CA GLY A 144 28.11 -67.43 11.65
C GLY A 144 28.05 -68.53 10.57
N LEU A 145 27.62 -68.20 9.36
CA LEU A 145 27.65 -69.12 8.22
C LEU A 145 29.08 -69.47 7.81
N SER A 146 30.03 -68.55 7.94
CA SER A 146 31.46 -68.82 7.68
C SER A 146 32.03 -69.95 8.56
N HIS A 147 31.43 -70.19 9.73
CA HIS A 147 31.77 -71.32 10.59
C HIS A 147 31.09 -72.65 10.16
N LEU A 148 30.04 -72.59 9.33
CA LEU A 148 29.32 -73.74 8.78
C LEU A 148 29.75 -74.11 7.36
N THR A 149 30.30 -73.16 6.60
CA THR A 149 31.07 -73.46 5.39
C THR A 149 32.50 -73.83 5.77
N ALA A 150 33.05 -74.88 5.17
CA ALA A 150 34.47 -75.18 5.32
C ALA A 150 35.28 -73.94 4.92
N ALA A 151 36.33 -73.63 5.69
CA ALA A 151 37.33 -72.65 5.28
C ALA A 151 37.69 -72.98 3.83
N ALA A 152 37.50 -72.01 2.93
CA ALA A 152 38.01 -72.14 1.59
C ALA A 152 39.49 -72.54 1.73
N PRO A 153 39.94 -73.63 1.10
CA PRO A 153 41.37 -73.87 1.03
C PRO A 153 41.97 -72.57 0.53
N ALA A 154 43.01 -72.06 1.20
CA ALA A 154 43.76 -70.92 0.73
C ALA A 154 43.96 -71.12 -0.77
N ALA A 155 43.27 -70.33 -1.58
CA ALA A 155 43.52 -70.31 -3.00
C ALA A 155 44.94 -69.81 -3.09
N VAL A 156 45.86 -70.75 -3.30
CA VAL A 156 47.21 -70.45 -3.78
C VAL A 156 46.95 -69.60 -5.00
N ASP A 157 47.27 -68.31 -4.91
CA ASP A 157 46.96 -67.34 -5.94
C ASP A 157 47.73 -67.75 -7.20
N PRO A 158 47.09 -68.34 -8.23
CA PRO A 158 47.81 -68.74 -9.44
C PRO A 158 48.28 -67.50 -10.22
N VAL A 159 47.91 -66.30 -9.75
CA VAL A 159 48.37 -65.03 -10.28
C VAL A 159 49.83 -64.77 -9.93
N GLU A 160 50.36 -65.19 -8.77
CA GLU A 160 51.79 -65.00 -8.47
C GLU A 160 52.69 -65.89 -9.35
N ASP A 161 52.34 -67.17 -9.54
CA ASP A 161 53.10 -68.08 -10.42
C ASP A 161 53.00 -67.63 -11.90
N THR A 162 51.82 -67.18 -12.34
CA THR A 162 51.67 -66.67 -13.72
C THR A 162 52.34 -65.32 -13.94
N VAL A 163 52.40 -64.44 -12.93
CA VAL A 163 53.20 -63.21 -13.00
C VAL A 163 54.67 -63.54 -13.13
N HIS A 164 55.18 -64.54 -12.39
CA HIS A 164 56.57 -64.97 -12.49
C HIS A 164 56.91 -65.62 -13.84
N ASP A 165 55.98 -66.41 -14.39
CA ASP A 165 56.12 -67.01 -15.73
C ASP A 165 56.05 -65.96 -16.85
N ILE A 166 55.21 -64.93 -16.69
CA ILE A 166 55.12 -63.80 -17.61
C ILE A 166 56.39 -62.94 -17.53
N GLU A 167 56.89 -62.64 -16.32
CA GLU A 167 58.16 -61.93 -16.12
C GLU A 167 59.33 -62.70 -16.76
N ALA A 168 59.43 -64.01 -16.56
CA ALA A 168 60.47 -64.84 -17.16
C ALA A 168 60.38 -64.92 -18.70
N ASN A 169 59.17 -64.88 -19.27
CA ASN A 169 58.99 -64.83 -20.73
C ASN A 169 59.24 -63.44 -21.30
N VAL A 170 58.90 -62.37 -20.58
CA VAL A 170 59.20 -60.99 -20.95
C VAL A 170 60.71 -60.75 -20.92
N GLU A 171 61.44 -61.25 -19.92
CA GLU A 171 62.90 -61.19 -19.91
C GLU A 171 63.53 -61.96 -21.08
N ARG A 172 63.00 -63.14 -21.44
CA ARG A 172 63.44 -63.86 -22.64
C ARG A 172 63.16 -63.10 -23.92
N LEU A 173 62.00 -62.43 -24.03
CA LEU A 173 61.64 -61.65 -25.20
C LEU A 173 62.48 -60.38 -25.30
N ILE A 174 62.80 -59.72 -24.19
CA ILE A 174 63.70 -58.57 -24.15
C ILE A 174 65.13 -59.00 -24.51
N GLN A 175 65.61 -60.17 -24.06
CA GLN A 175 66.89 -60.71 -24.51
C GLN A 175 66.89 -61.03 -26.02
N LYS A 176 65.77 -61.54 -26.55
CA LYS A 176 65.60 -61.81 -27.99
C LYS A 176 65.51 -60.52 -28.83
N GLU A 177 64.82 -59.50 -28.34
CA GLU A 177 64.68 -58.20 -29.00
C GLU A 177 65.94 -57.31 -28.83
N GLN A 178 66.72 -57.48 -27.76
CA GLN A 178 68.03 -56.84 -27.60
C GLN A 178 69.13 -57.48 -28.47
N GLU A 179 68.96 -58.74 -28.90
CA GLU A 179 69.80 -59.38 -29.92
C GLU A 179 69.36 -59.07 -31.38
N GLU A 180 68.10 -58.66 -31.61
CA GLU A 180 67.58 -58.30 -32.95
C GLU A 180 67.39 -56.79 -33.23
N SER A 181 67.56 -55.90 -32.25
CA SER A 181 67.38 -54.43 -32.44
C SER A 181 68.69 -53.63 -32.65
N ALA A 182 69.80 -54.30 -33.01
CA ALA A 182 71.00 -53.64 -33.53
C ALA A 182 70.87 -53.33 -35.04
N ALA A 183 69.72 -52.82 -35.50
CA ALA A 183 69.58 -52.26 -36.84
C ALA A 183 68.41 -51.26 -36.93
N GLN A 184 68.81 -50.00 -37.13
CA GLN A 184 68.09 -48.88 -37.73
C GLN A 184 67.20 -47.98 -36.85
N ALA A 185 67.52 -46.69 -36.99
CA ALA A 185 67.10 -45.52 -36.25
C ALA A 185 65.80 -44.88 -36.80
N ALA A 186 65.21 -44.05 -35.95
CA ALA A 186 64.07 -43.13 -36.13
C ALA A 186 64.26 -42.09 -37.29
N PRO A 187 63.34 -41.11 -37.54
CA PRO A 187 62.06 -40.79 -36.88
C PRO A 187 60.90 -40.33 -37.83
N ALA A 188 59.69 -40.12 -37.29
CA ALA A 188 58.93 -38.84 -37.37
C ALA A 188 57.47 -38.98 -36.87
N ALA A 189 57.05 -38.03 -36.04
CA ALA A 189 55.71 -37.89 -35.46
C ALA A 189 54.68 -37.27 -36.44
N PRO A 190 53.37 -37.33 -36.09
CA PRO A 190 52.64 -36.07 -36.00
C PRO A 190 51.85 -35.91 -34.69
N LYS A 191 51.67 -34.64 -34.32
CA LYS A 191 50.84 -34.16 -33.20
C LYS A 191 49.36 -34.28 -33.55
N SER A 192 48.53 -34.71 -32.61
CA SER A 192 47.11 -34.36 -32.58
C SER A 192 46.82 -33.52 -31.34
N GLU A 193 46.30 -32.31 -31.59
CA GLU A 193 45.70 -31.44 -30.60
C GLU A 193 44.38 -32.09 -30.16
N SER A 194 44.22 -32.34 -28.87
CA SER A 194 42.90 -32.58 -28.28
C SER A 194 42.54 -31.36 -27.46
N THR A 195 41.60 -30.58 -27.98
CA THR A 195 40.92 -29.51 -27.26
C THR A 195 40.23 -30.16 -26.07
N SER A 196 40.65 -29.82 -24.86
CA SER A 196 40.16 -30.45 -23.64
C SER A 196 38.73 -30.00 -23.36
N LEU A 197 37.89 -30.92 -22.88
CA LEU A 197 36.50 -30.72 -22.42
C LEU A 197 36.31 -29.53 -21.45
N TYR A 198 37.40 -29.05 -20.85
CA TYR A 198 37.41 -27.87 -20.00
C TYR A 198 37.12 -26.56 -20.76
N ASP A 199 37.54 -26.45 -22.03
CA ASP A 199 37.27 -25.26 -22.86
C ASP A 199 35.79 -25.19 -23.29
N GLU A 200 35.16 -26.34 -23.53
CA GLU A 200 33.76 -26.42 -23.97
C GLU A 200 32.77 -26.05 -22.85
N LEU A 201 33.10 -26.35 -21.59
CA LEU A 201 32.26 -26.03 -20.42
C LEU A 201 32.29 -24.54 -20.06
N MET A 202 33.40 -23.86 -20.29
CA MET A 202 33.53 -22.43 -19.99
C MET A 202 32.67 -21.57 -20.93
N GLU A 203 32.54 -21.95 -22.21
CA GLU A 203 31.69 -21.24 -23.17
C GLU A 203 30.18 -21.38 -22.87
N LEU A 204 29.75 -22.52 -22.32
CA LEU A 204 28.34 -22.76 -21.99
C LEU A 204 27.85 -21.95 -20.78
N SER A 205 28.74 -21.62 -19.84
CA SER A 205 28.39 -20.80 -18.68
C SER A 205 28.16 -19.32 -19.04
N GLY A 206 28.86 -18.80 -20.04
CA GLY A 206 28.77 -17.40 -20.47
C GLY A 206 27.55 -17.08 -21.34
N ARG A 207 26.99 -18.07 -22.06
CA ARG A 207 25.84 -17.85 -22.97
C ARG A 207 24.48 -17.80 -22.26
N LYS A 208 24.35 -18.30 -21.03
CA LYS A 208 23.06 -18.34 -20.30
C LYS A 208 22.66 -17.04 -19.61
N ALA A 209 23.55 -16.03 -19.53
CA ALA A 209 23.26 -14.77 -18.84
C ALA A 209 22.66 -13.67 -19.73
N ALA A 210 22.57 -13.85 -21.05
CA ALA A 210 22.22 -12.76 -21.97
C ALA A 210 20.92 -12.94 -22.77
N GLN A 211 20.18 -14.05 -22.65
CA GLN A 211 19.04 -14.27 -23.53
C GLN A 211 17.93 -15.09 -22.89
N GLN A 212 16.99 -14.40 -22.25
CA GLN A 212 15.55 -14.73 -22.28
C GLN A 212 14.74 -13.63 -21.58
N ALA A 213 14.59 -12.51 -22.29
CA ALA A 213 13.41 -11.67 -22.19
C ALA A 213 12.52 -11.97 -23.42
N ALA A 214 11.22 -12.12 -23.15
CA ALA A 214 10.08 -12.29 -24.07
C ALA A 214 9.87 -13.67 -24.75
N PRO A 215 8.60 -14.11 -24.86
CA PRO A 215 8.00 -14.21 -26.19
C PRO A 215 6.55 -13.69 -26.31
N LYS A 216 6.12 -13.50 -27.58
CA LYS A 216 4.80 -13.05 -28.06
C LYS A 216 3.83 -14.23 -28.33
N GLN A 217 2.53 -13.88 -28.39
CA GLN A 217 1.30 -14.54 -28.91
C GLN A 217 1.51 -15.60 -30.04
N ALA A 218 0.68 -16.64 -30.27
CA ALA A 218 -0.78 -16.77 -30.17
C ALA A 218 -1.28 -18.26 -30.23
N GLU A 219 -2.54 -18.44 -29.80
CA GLU A 219 -3.61 -19.36 -30.27
C GLU A 219 -3.94 -20.71 -29.58
N GLU A 220 -5.27 -20.85 -29.36
CA GLU A 220 -6.18 -21.98 -29.09
C GLU A 220 -6.56 -22.42 -27.65
N ASN A 221 -7.69 -21.83 -27.20
CA ASN A 221 -8.97 -22.42 -26.75
C ASN A 221 -9.18 -23.09 -25.36
N GLU A 222 -10.37 -22.73 -24.84
CA GLU A 222 -11.27 -23.38 -23.85
C GLU A 222 -11.21 -22.98 -22.35
N ASP A 223 -12.22 -22.15 -22.02
CA ASP A 223 -13.14 -22.16 -20.88
C ASP A 223 -12.82 -21.54 -19.49
N ASP A 224 -13.72 -20.62 -19.13
CA ASP A 224 -14.18 -20.15 -17.81
C ASP A 224 -13.22 -19.41 -16.87
N VAL A 225 -13.12 -18.08 -17.02
CA VAL A 225 -12.99 -17.15 -15.87
C VAL A 225 -13.70 -15.81 -16.18
N VAL A 226 -14.58 -15.39 -15.27
CA VAL A 226 -15.31 -14.11 -15.25
C VAL A 226 -14.36 -12.98 -14.85
N GLU A 227 -14.07 -12.02 -15.74
CA GLU A 227 -13.33 -10.78 -15.43
C GLU A 227 -14.23 -9.52 -15.49
N GLU A 228 -14.19 -8.72 -14.43
CA GLU A 228 -14.87 -7.43 -14.30
C GLU A 228 -14.24 -6.32 -15.17
N PRO A 229 -15.01 -5.35 -15.68
CA PRO A 229 -14.49 -4.34 -16.60
C PRO A 229 -13.70 -3.24 -15.88
N THR A 230 -12.41 -3.10 -16.20
CA THR A 230 -11.61 -1.93 -15.83
C THR A 230 -12.04 -0.71 -16.66
N ARG A 231 -12.52 0.34 -15.97
CA ARG A 231 -12.92 1.62 -16.57
C ARG A 231 -11.69 2.35 -17.14
N ARG A 232 -11.55 2.35 -18.46
CA ARG A 232 -10.68 3.28 -19.19
C ARG A 232 -11.45 4.60 -19.34
N ILE A 233 -10.91 5.70 -18.83
CA ILE A 233 -11.53 7.03 -18.95
C ILE A 233 -11.10 7.63 -20.30
N ASP A 234 -12.08 7.91 -21.18
CA ASP A 234 -11.86 8.63 -22.43
C ASP A 234 -11.72 10.14 -22.16
N PHE A 235 -10.58 10.71 -22.54
CA PHE A 235 -10.25 12.13 -22.33
C PHE A 235 -10.74 13.05 -23.47
N ASP A 236 -11.18 12.49 -24.59
CA ASP A 236 -11.54 13.28 -25.78
C ASP A 236 -12.88 14.01 -25.65
N ASN A 237 -13.67 13.73 -24.61
CA ASN A 237 -15.01 14.30 -24.43
C ASN A 237 -15.30 14.79 -23.00
N LEU A 238 -14.26 15.20 -22.27
CA LEU A 238 -14.38 15.67 -20.89
C LEU A 238 -14.92 17.11 -20.85
N GLN A 239 -16.24 17.26 -20.69
CA GLN A 239 -16.89 18.55 -20.47
C GLN A 239 -16.70 18.97 -19.02
N PHE A 240 -15.69 19.81 -18.77
CA PHE A 240 -15.61 20.53 -17.51
C PHE A 240 -16.71 21.59 -17.47
N GLY A 241 -17.28 21.82 -16.28
CA GLY A 241 -18.43 22.71 -16.08
C GLY A 241 -18.28 24.07 -16.77
N LYS A 242 -19.41 24.76 -16.98
CA LYS A 242 -19.66 25.90 -17.89
C LYS A 242 -18.61 27.02 -18.04
N ASP A 243 -17.58 27.06 -17.20
CA ASP A 243 -16.58 28.12 -17.12
C ASP A 243 -15.13 27.64 -17.37
N TYR A 244 -14.91 26.43 -17.91
CA TYR A 244 -13.56 25.90 -18.16
C TYR A 244 -13.19 25.92 -19.66
N GLU A 245 -12.45 26.94 -20.09
CA GLU A 245 -11.85 27.02 -21.43
C GLU A 245 -10.40 26.51 -21.39
N ILE A 246 -10.09 25.49 -22.19
CA ILE A 246 -8.72 25.03 -22.43
C ILE A 246 -8.12 25.97 -23.50
N ARG A 247 -7.09 26.75 -23.14
CA ARG A 247 -6.31 27.57 -24.07
C ARG A 247 -5.25 26.77 -24.81
#